data_AF-A0A6P5C042-F1
#
_entry.id   AF-A0A6P5C042-F1
#
_cell.length_a   1.000
_cell.length_b   1.000
_cell.length_c   1.000
_cell.angle_alpha   90.00
_cell.angle_beta   90.00
_cell.angle_gamma   90.00
#
_symmetry.space_group_name_H-M   'P 1'
#
loop_
_entity.id
_entity.type
_entity.pdbx_description
1 polymer ?
#
loop_
_entity_poly.entity_id
_entity_poly.type
_entity_poly.pdbx_seq_one_letter_code
_entity_poly.pdbx_strand_id
1 'polypeptide(L)'
;MELWRQCTHWLIQCRVLPPSHRVTWDGAQVCELAQALRDGVLLCQLLNNLLPHAINLREVNLRPQMSQVRRATGMLAGGWVAGGAPGWYPGASSLCLWGLPGRRSLPLLHPSLPTPPQHFMKPLQRFLKPQDVEIIFINIEDLLRVHTHFLKEMKEALANPGASTLYQVFIKYKERFLIYGRYCSQVESASKHLDRVATAREDVQMKLEECSQRANNGRFTLRDLLMVPMQRVLKYHLLLQELVKHTQDAMEKDNLRLALDAMRDLAQCVNEVKRDNETLRQITNFQLSIENLDQSLAHYGRPKIDGELKITSVERRSKMDRYAFLLDKALLICKRRGDTYDLKDFVNLHSFQVRDDSSGERDNKKWTHMFLLIEDQGAQGYELFFKTRELKKKWMEQFEMAISNIYPENATANGHDFQMFSFEETTSCKACQMLLSFSVSLLL
;
A
#
# COMPACT_ATOMS: atom_id res chain seq x y z
N MET A 1 -31.90 27.15 -7.49
CA MET A 1 -30.61 27.52 -8.12
C MET A 1 -29.59 26.43 -7.87
N GLU A 2 -28.91 25.95 -8.90
CA GLU A 2 -27.88 24.92 -8.77
C GLU A 2 -26.62 25.49 -8.09
N LEU A 3 -26.10 24.79 -7.08
CA LEU A 3 -24.95 25.23 -6.25
C LEU A 3 -23.68 25.50 -7.06
N TRP A 4 -23.51 24.85 -8.22
CA TRP A 4 -22.36 25.09 -9.07
C TRP A 4 -22.46 26.43 -9.81
N ARG A 5 -23.66 26.91 -10.15
CA ARG A 5 -23.86 28.25 -10.72
C ARG A 5 -23.60 29.35 -9.69
N GLN A 6 -23.93 29.11 -8.42
CA GLN A 6 -23.56 30.02 -7.32
C GLN A 6 -22.03 30.10 -7.15
N CYS A 7 -21.33 28.96 -7.27
CA CYS A 7 -19.87 28.92 -7.29
C CYS A 7 -19.29 29.67 -8.49
N THR A 8 -19.86 29.50 -9.69
CA THR A 8 -19.47 30.29 -10.87
C THR A 8 -19.61 31.80 -10.63
N HIS A 9 -20.75 32.25 -10.09
CA HIS A 9 -20.97 33.65 -9.76
C HIS A 9 -19.98 34.18 -8.72
N TRP A 10 -19.68 33.38 -7.70
CA TRP A 10 -18.69 33.74 -6.68
C TRP A 10 -17.27 33.83 -7.26
N LEU A 11 -16.87 32.91 -8.14
CA LEU A 11 -15.57 32.96 -8.82
C LEU A 11 -15.43 34.20 -9.73
N ILE A 12 -16.54 34.66 -10.32
CA ILE A 12 -16.58 35.92 -11.08
C ILE A 12 -16.43 37.12 -10.14
N GLN A 13 -17.13 37.12 -9.00
CA GLN A 13 -16.97 38.15 -7.96
C GLN A 13 -15.54 38.22 -7.43
N CYS A 14 -14.87 37.07 -7.26
CA CYS A 14 -13.47 36.97 -6.89
C CYS A 14 -12.49 37.31 -8.03
N ARG A 15 -12.97 37.75 -9.20
CA ARG A 15 -12.17 38.09 -10.40
C ARG A 15 -11.29 36.93 -10.91
N VAL A 16 -11.75 35.70 -10.72
CA VAL A 16 -11.04 34.48 -11.14
C VAL A 16 -11.49 34.02 -12.51
N LEU A 17 -12.79 34.18 -12.80
CA LEU A 17 -13.38 33.90 -14.10
C LEU A 17 -13.92 35.19 -14.71
N PRO A 18 -13.72 35.44 -16.02
CA PRO A 18 -14.36 36.57 -16.68
C PRO A 18 -15.88 36.35 -16.74
N PRO A 19 -16.70 37.41 -16.62
CA PRO A 19 -18.17 37.31 -16.71
C PRO A 19 -18.66 36.69 -18.02
N SER A 20 -17.87 36.80 -19.10
CA SER A 20 -18.14 36.25 -20.43
C SER A 20 -17.66 34.80 -20.63
N HIS A 21 -17.15 34.13 -19.59
CA HIS A 21 -16.64 32.76 -19.69
C HIS A 21 -17.78 31.76 -20.00
N ARG A 22 -17.55 30.75 -20.85
CA ARG A 22 -18.60 29.80 -21.31
C ARG A 22 -19.41 29.14 -20.19
N VAL A 23 -18.80 28.97 -19.02
CA VAL A 23 -19.42 28.45 -17.78
C VAL A 23 -20.55 29.31 -17.21
N THR A 24 -20.74 30.54 -17.71
CA THR A 24 -21.85 31.44 -17.34
C THR A 24 -23.06 31.35 -18.26
N TRP A 25 -22.97 30.61 -19.36
CA TRP A 25 -24.06 30.48 -20.32
C TRP A 25 -25.23 29.66 -19.74
N ASP A 26 -26.45 29.92 -20.20
CA ASP A 26 -27.64 29.22 -19.71
C ASP A 26 -27.61 27.71 -19.98
N GLY A 27 -26.96 27.28 -21.07
CA GLY A 27 -26.75 25.86 -21.40
C GLY A 27 -25.52 25.22 -20.75
N ALA A 28 -24.74 25.95 -19.96
CA ALA A 28 -23.50 25.44 -19.38
C ALA A 28 -23.77 24.31 -18.38
N GLN A 29 -22.89 23.30 -18.39
CA GLN A 29 -22.93 22.18 -17.48
C GLN A 29 -21.81 22.30 -16.45
N VAL A 30 -21.99 21.69 -15.27
CA VAL A 30 -20.97 21.65 -14.20
C VAL A 30 -19.61 21.11 -14.66
N CYS A 31 -19.57 20.30 -15.72
CA CYS A 31 -18.33 19.79 -16.30
C CYS A 31 -17.48 20.90 -16.94
N GLU A 32 -18.08 21.94 -17.50
CA GLU A 32 -17.33 23.08 -18.06
C GLU A 32 -16.64 23.88 -16.96
N LEU A 33 -17.30 24.03 -15.80
CA LEU A 33 -16.70 24.63 -14.61
C LEU A 33 -15.55 23.75 -14.09
N ALA A 34 -15.72 22.43 -14.05
CA ALA A 34 -14.66 21.51 -13.66
C ALA A 34 -13.47 21.53 -14.63
N GLN A 35 -13.71 21.69 -15.94
CA GLN A 35 -12.67 21.85 -16.95
C GLN A 35 -11.92 23.18 -16.79
N ALA A 36 -12.63 24.27 -16.52
CA ALA A 36 -12.02 25.58 -16.29
C ALA A 36 -11.10 25.59 -15.05
N LEU A 37 -11.44 24.83 -14.02
CA LEU A 37 -10.67 24.73 -12.77
C LEU A 37 -9.60 23.60 -12.80
N ARG A 38 -9.52 22.86 -13.91
CA ARG A 38 -8.78 21.59 -14.00
C ARG A 38 -7.27 21.72 -13.82
N ASP A 39 -6.69 22.76 -14.38
CA ASP A 39 -5.24 22.97 -14.36
C ASP A 39 -4.74 23.62 -13.05
N GLY A 40 -5.65 23.94 -12.14
CA GLY A 40 -5.36 24.55 -10.84
C GLY A 40 -4.92 26.02 -10.92
N VAL A 41 -4.73 26.59 -12.12
CA VAL A 41 -4.22 27.97 -12.29
C VAL A 41 -5.24 28.97 -11.77
N LEU A 42 -6.52 28.77 -12.10
CA LEU A 42 -7.61 29.62 -11.61
C LEU A 42 -7.81 29.50 -10.09
N LEU A 43 -7.55 28.32 -9.51
CA LEU A 43 -7.62 28.13 -8.06
C LEU A 43 -6.44 28.82 -7.35
N CYS A 44 -5.26 28.81 -7.94
CA CYS A 44 -4.13 29.59 -7.43
C CYS A 44 -4.39 31.10 -7.52
N GLN A 45 -5.00 31.56 -8.62
CA GLN A 45 -5.40 32.95 -8.78
C GLN A 45 -6.49 33.36 -7.77
N LEU A 46 -7.46 32.48 -7.50
CA LEU A 46 -8.49 32.67 -6.46
C LEU A 46 -7.85 32.94 -5.11
N LEU A 47 -6.87 32.12 -4.72
CA LEU A 47 -6.19 32.25 -3.44
C LEU A 47 -5.42 33.58 -3.34
N ASN A 48 -4.75 34.00 -4.41
CA ASN A 48 -4.07 35.30 -4.45
C ASN A 48 -5.01 36.51 -4.47
N ASN A 49 -6.22 36.36 -5.03
CA ASN A 49 -7.24 37.41 -5.04
C ASN A 49 -7.96 37.56 -3.68
N LEU A 50 -8.07 36.47 -2.93
CA LEU A 50 -8.65 36.46 -1.58
C LEU A 50 -7.63 36.88 -0.51
N LEU A 51 -6.36 36.54 -0.69
CA LEU A 51 -5.26 36.93 0.19
C LEU A 51 -4.02 37.27 -0.66
N PRO A 52 -3.57 38.53 -0.69
CA PRO A 52 -2.39 38.93 -1.45
C PRO A 52 -1.16 38.09 -1.08
N HIS A 53 -0.43 37.61 -2.08
CA HIS A 53 0.80 36.80 -1.94
C HIS A 53 0.64 35.40 -1.32
N ALA A 54 -0.57 34.84 -1.28
CA ALA A 54 -0.80 33.46 -0.83
C ALA A 54 -0.01 32.41 -1.64
N ILE A 55 0.23 32.66 -2.93
CA ILE A 55 0.96 31.77 -3.84
C ILE A 55 1.90 32.59 -4.73
N ASN A 56 3.18 32.19 -4.77
CA ASN A 56 4.15 32.77 -5.70
C ASN A 56 3.87 32.29 -7.13
N LEU A 57 3.21 33.12 -7.95
CA LEU A 57 2.82 32.80 -9.32
C LEU A 57 4.00 32.53 -10.28
N ARG A 58 5.25 32.80 -9.88
CA ARG A 58 6.45 32.43 -10.64
C ARG A 58 6.82 30.95 -10.53
N GLU A 59 6.34 30.27 -9.49
CA GLU A 59 6.51 28.82 -9.29
C GLU A 59 5.32 28.01 -9.82
N VAL A 60 4.22 28.69 -10.14
CA VAL A 60 3.05 28.10 -10.80
C VAL A 60 3.26 28.21 -12.31
N ASN A 61 3.28 27.08 -13.01
CA ASN A 61 3.47 27.06 -14.46
C ASN A 61 2.25 27.69 -15.17
N LEU A 62 2.35 28.98 -15.51
CA LEU A 62 1.23 29.77 -16.03
C LEU A 62 0.78 29.39 -17.46
N ARG A 63 1.51 28.51 -18.18
CA ARG A 63 1.11 27.94 -19.48
C ARG A 63 1.76 26.57 -19.74
N PRO A 64 1.10 25.42 -19.48
CA PRO A 64 1.61 24.11 -19.89
C PRO A 64 1.15 23.81 -21.32
N GLN A 65 1.59 24.59 -22.30
CA GLN A 65 1.40 24.23 -23.70
C GLN A 65 2.60 23.40 -24.17
N MET A 66 2.32 22.13 -24.52
CA MET A 66 3.14 21.23 -25.35
C MET A 66 4.57 20.91 -24.84
N SER A 67 4.76 19.78 -24.13
CA SER A 67 5.87 18.84 -24.41
C SER A 67 5.79 17.56 -23.54
N GLN A 68 6.05 16.41 -24.17
CA GLN A 68 5.86 15.06 -23.63
C GLN A 68 7.09 14.45 -22.92
N VAL A 69 8.23 15.14 -22.78
CA VAL A 69 9.52 14.44 -22.54
C VAL A 69 10.26 14.81 -21.23
N ARG A 70 9.76 15.71 -20.37
CA ARG A 70 10.48 16.10 -19.13
C ARG A 70 9.75 15.85 -17.81
N ARG A 71 8.83 14.89 -17.74
CA ARG A 71 8.09 14.55 -16.51
C ARG A 71 8.76 13.52 -15.58
N ALA A 72 9.99 13.08 -15.85
CA ALA A 72 10.57 11.92 -15.15
C ALA A 72 11.68 12.20 -14.13
N THR A 73 12.15 13.44 -13.91
CA THR A 73 13.41 13.66 -13.16
C THR A 73 13.42 14.80 -12.12
N GLY A 74 12.28 15.35 -11.70
CA GLY A 74 12.23 16.58 -10.88
C GLY A 74 11.92 16.48 -9.38
N MET A 75 11.38 15.37 -8.85
CA MET A 75 11.01 15.27 -7.42
C MET A 75 11.34 13.88 -6.82
N LEU A 76 12.49 13.34 -7.23
CA LEU A 76 13.19 12.27 -6.52
C LEU A 76 14.62 12.75 -6.28
N ALA A 77 14.82 13.43 -5.17
CA ALA A 77 16.14 13.65 -4.56
C ALA A 77 15.89 13.62 -3.04
N GLY A 78 16.24 12.58 -2.28
CA GLY A 78 17.11 11.46 -2.59
C GLY A 78 16.67 10.13 -1.96
N GLY A 79 17.13 9.08 -2.64
CA GLY A 79 17.63 7.87 -1.99
C GLY A 79 16.68 6.73 -1.75
N TRP A 80 16.17 6.07 -2.82
CA TRP A 80 16.03 4.60 -2.83
C TRP A 80 16.34 4.08 -4.24
N VAL A 81 17.45 3.34 -4.34
CA VAL A 81 18.01 2.77 -5.57
C VAL A 81 17.71 1.27 -5.60
N ALA A 82 17.18 0.86 -6.76
CA ALA A 82 17.30 -0.43 -7.47
C ALA A 82 16.57 -1.70 -6.96
N GLY A 83 15.73 -2.22 -7.86
CA GLY A 83 15.18 -3.58 -7.86
C GLY A 83 13.98 -3.70 -8.80
N GLY A 84 14.21 -3.85 -10.11
CA GLY A 84 13.22 -3.59 -11.18
C GLY A 84 12.12 -4.63 -11.41
N ALA A 85 10.96 -4.15 -11.91
CA ALA A 85 10.25 -4.62 -13.11
C ALA A 85 8.94 -3.81 -13.32
N PRO A 86 8.44 -3.66 -14.57
CA PRO A 86 7.58 -2.54 -14.98
C PRO A 86 6.09 -2.91 -15.02
N GLY A 87 5.23 -1.98 -14.62
CA GLY A 87 3.78 -2.16 -14.69
C GLY A 87 2.95 -0.96 -14.22
N TRP A 88 3.41 0.26 -14.48
CA TRP A 88 2.62 1.47 -14.16
C TRP A 88 2.17 2.11 -15.47
N TYR A 89 0.88 1.96 -15.80
CA TYR A 89 0.28 2.59 -16.97
C TYR A 89 0.28 4.13 -16.81
N PRO A 90 0.68 4.94 -17.81
CA PRO A 90 0.88 6.39 -17.68
C PRO A 90 -0.41 7.25 -17.60
N GLY A 91 -1.58 6.65 -17.38
CA GLY A 91 -2.86 7.37 -17.32
C GLY A 91 -3.19 8.01 -15.96
N ALA A 92 -2.40 7.74 -14.91
CA ALA A 92 -2.77 8.02 -13.52
C ALA A 92 -2.48 9.46 -13.02
N SER A 93 -1.93 10.34 -13.85
CA SER A 93 -1.49 11.68 -13.42
C SER A 93 -2.60 12.75 -13.33
N SER A 94 -3.80 12.48 -13.83
CA SER A 94 -4.93 13.43 -13.85
C SER A 94 -5.79 13.44 -12.59
N LEU A 95 -5.57 12.51 -11.65
CA LEU A 95 -6.30 12.42 -10.38
C LEU A 95 -5.59 13.14 -9.21
N CYS A 96 -4.39 13.70 -9.45
CA CYS A 96 -3.50 14.20 -8.41
C CYS A 96 -3.79 15.60 -7.85
N LEU A 97 -4.84 16.32 -8.28
CA LEU A 97 -4.98 17.75 -7.99
C LEU A 97 -6.18 18.17 -7.09
N TRP A 98 -6.92 17.24 -6.48
CA TRP A 98 -8.10 17.60 -5.67
C TRP A 98 -7.82 17.71 -4.17
N GLY A 99 -6.99 18.67 -3.78
CA GLY A 99 -6.79 18.98 -2.36
C GLY A 99 -6.04 20.26 -2.10
N LEU A 100 -6.74 21.40 -2.03
CA LEU A 100 -6.41 22.62 -1.25
C LEU A 100 -7.64 23.57 -1.20
N PRO A 101 -7.73 24.53 -0.25
CA PRO A 101 -8.84 24.64 0.70
C PRO A 101 -9.94 25.61 0.24
N GLY A 102 -11.19 25.21 0.44
CA GLY A 102 -12.36 26.06 0.15
C GLY A 102 -13.53 25.26 -0.44
N ARG A 103 -14.16 24.44 0.41
CA ARG A 103 -15.43 23.72 0.17
C ARG A 103 -15.61 23.12 -1.23
N ARG A 104 -15.18 21.86 -1.39
CA ARG A 104 -16.00 20.76 -1.94
C ARG A 104 -15.43 19.43 -1.47
N SER A 105 -16.30 18.64 -0.89
CA SER A 105 -16.08 17.32 -0.34
C SER A 105 -15.45 16.37 -1.38
N LEU A 106 -14.18 16.04 -1.15
CA LEU A 106 -13.60 14.69 -1.08
C LEU A 106 -14.49 13.60 -1.74
N PRO A 107 -14.06 12.94 -2.84
CA PRO A 107 -14.92 12.15 -3.76
C PRO A 107 -15.80 11.04 -3.15
N LEU A 108 -15.49 10.52 -1.97
CA LEU A 108 -16.32 9.52 -1.28
C LEU A 108 -17.34 10.12 -0.28
N LEU A 109 -17.26 11.44 -0.05
CA LEU A 109 -18.00 12.15 0.98
C LEU A 109 -19.03 13.14 0.40
N HIS A 110 -19.15 13.21 -0.93
CA HIS A 110 -20.21 14.00 -1.56
C HIS A 110 -21.43 13.11 -1.84
N PRO A 111 -22.63 13.44 -1.32
CA PRO A 111 -23.88 12.73 -1.64
C PRO A 111 -24.33 12.85 -3.12
N SER A 112 -23.47 13.37 -4.01
CA SER A 112 -23.75 13.50 -5.45
C SER A 112 -22.87 12.60 -6.31
N LEU A 113 -21.89 11.90 -5.73
CA LEU A 113 -21.22 10.81 -6.42
C LEU A 113 -21.99 9.51 -6.12
N PRO A 114 -22.28 8.69 -7.14
CA PRO A 114 -23.00 7.44 -6.98
C PRO A 114 -22.22 6.55 -6.03
N THR A 115 -22.82 6.17 -4.91
CA THR A 115 -22.19 5.18 -4.04
C THR A 115 -22.22 3.83 -4.77
N PRO A 116 -21.07 3.15 -4.95
CA PRO A 116 -21.04 1.84 -5.59
C PRO A 116 -22.07 0.84 -5.03
N PRO A 117 -22.36 0.83 -3.69
CA PRO A 117 -23.41 -0.02 -3.13
C PRO A 117 -24.81 0.22 -3.70
N GLN A 118 -25.20 1.47 -3.96
CA GLN A 118 -26.58 1.79 -4.38
C GLN A 118 -26.79 1.61 -5.88
N HIS A 119 -25.83 2.02 -6.71
CA HIS A 119 -25.99 2.06 -8.16
C HIS A 119 -25.36 0.88 -8.90
N PHE A 120 -24.46 0.12 -8.26
CA PHE A 120 -23.83 -1.05 -8.86
C PHE A 120 -24.12 -2.32 -8.09
N MET A 121 -23.77 -2.39 -6.79
CA MET A 121 -23.85 -3.63 -6.01
C MET A 121 -25.27 -4.20 -5.95
N LYS A 122 -26.26 -3.42 -5.50
CA LYS A 122 -27.67 -3.87 -5.44
C LYS A 122 -28.24 -4.31 -6.80
N PRO A 123 -28.05 -3.55 -7.90
CA PRO A 123 -28.46 -4.02 -9.22
C PRO A 123 -27.74 -5.30 -9.68
N LEU A 124 -26.44 -5.43 -9.42
CA LEU A 124 -25.62 -6.55 -9.87
C LEU A 124 -25.85 -7.83 -9.06
N GLN A 125 -26.37 -7.74 -7.83
CA GLN A 125 -26.76 -8.91 -7.02
C GLN A 125 -27.77 -9.82 -7.74
N ARG A 126 -28.56 -9.31 -8.69
CA ARG A 126 -29.48 -10.12 -9.50
C ARG A 126 -28.80 -10.87 -10.64
N PHE A 127 -27.60 -10.47 -11.02
CA PHE A 127 -26.85 -11.01 -12.16
C PHE A 127 -25.65 -11.85 -11.72
N LEU A 128 -25.08 -11.54 -10.56
CA LEU A 128 -23.89 -12.18 -10.01
C LEU A 128 -24.24 -13.15 -8.88
N LYS A 129 -23.44 -14.21 -8.71
CA LYS A 129 -23.57 -15.08 -7.54
C LYS A 129 -23.10 -14.34 -6.29
N PRO A 130 -23.58 -14.69 -5.09
CA PRO A 130 -23.13 -14.06 -3.84
C PRO A 130 -21.61 -14.04 -3.67
N GLN A 131 -20.92 -15.12 -4.08
CA GLN A 131 -19.46 -15.22 -4.07
C GLN A 131 -18.79 -14.18 -5.00
N ASP A 132 -19.33 -13.98 -6.20
CA ASP A 132 -18.79 -12.98 -7.14
C ASP A 132 -18.98 -11.56 -6.58
N VAL A 133 -20.12 -11.29 -5.94
CA VAL A 133 -20.39 -10.00 -5.29
C VAL A 133 -19.40 -9.77 -4.16
N GLU A 134 -19.13 -10.77 -3.32
CA GLU A 134 -18.16 -10.67 -2.23
C GLU A 134 -16.75 -10.42 -2.76
N ILE A 135 -16.31 -11.13 -3.81
CA ILE A 135 -14.99 -10.94 -4.42
C ILE A 135 -14.85 -9.54 -5.05
N ILE A 136 -15.88 -9.06 -5.76
CA ILE A 136 -15.81 -7.79 -6.50
C ILE A 136 -15.90 -6.58 -5.56
N PHE A 137 -16.78 -6.64 -4.56
CA PHE A 137 -17.08 -5.49 -3.68
C PHE A 137 -16.34 -5.53 -2.33
N ILE A 138 -15.71 -6.66 -1.98
CA ILE A 138 -14.85 -6.83 -0.80
C ILE A 138 -15.58 -6.41 0.48
N ASN A 139 -15.21 -5.27 1.06
CA ASN A 139 -15.79 -4.67 2.27
C ASN A 139 -16.18 -3.21 2.03
N ILE A 140 -16.59 -2.86 0.81
CA ILE A 140 -16.97 -1.48 0.43
C ILE A 140 -18.13 -0.93 1.27
N GLU A 141 -19.04 -1.79 1.75
CA GLU A 141 -20.14 -1.39 2.62
C GLU A 141 -19.63 -0.98 4.02
N ASP A 142 -18.64 -1.71 4.56
CA ASP A 142 -17.99 -1.33 5.81
C ASP A 142 -17.24 -0.01 5.67
N LEU A 143 -16.53 0.18 4.54
CA LEU A 143 -15.89 1.46 4.22
C LEU A 143 -16.91 2.60 4.18
N LEU A 144 -18.03 2.40 3.48
CA LEU A 144 -19.10 3.40 3.43
C LEU A 144 -19.63 3.71 4.84
N ARG A 145 -19.86 2.70 5.68
CA ARG A 145 -20.33 2.89 7.06
C ARG A 145 -19.35 3.71 7.87
N VAL A 146 -18.05 3.39 7.83
CA VAL A 146 -17.02 4.12 8.59
C VAL A 146 -16.91 5.57 8.09
N HIS A 147 -16.86 5.80 6.77
CA HIS A 147 -16.78 7.16 6.22
C HIS A 147 -18.03 8.00 6.46
N THR A 148 -19.20 7.38 6.55
CA THR A 148 -20.45 8.08 6.89
C THR A 148 -20.36 8.66 8.31
N HIS A 149 -19.90 7.87 9.27
CA HIS A 149 -19.72 8.34 10.65
C HIS A 149 -18.56 9.34 10.76
N PHE A 150 -17.44 9.08 10.08
CA PHE A 150 -16.30 9.99 10.01
C PHE A 150 -16.70 11.36 9.49
N LEU A 151 -17.48 11.43 8.41
CA LEU A 151 -17.97 12.69 7.85
C LEU A 151 -18.85 13.46 8.83
N LYS A 152 -19.73 12.76 9.54
CA LYS A 152 -20.62 13.37 10.53
C LYS A 152 -19.79 14.04 11.63
N GLU A 153 -18.88 13.30 12.25
CA GLU A 153 -18.03 13.83 13.32
C GLU A 153 -17.06 14.90 12.82
N MET A 154 -16.53 14.77 11.60
CA MET A 154 -15.68 15.79 10.98
C MET A 154 -16.44 17.10 10.75
N LYS A 155 -17.70 17.03 10.30
CA LYS A 155 -18.56 18.21 10.14
C LYS A 155 -18.87 18.88 11.46
N GLU A 156 -19.13 18.11 12.51
CA GLU A 156 -19.36 18.61 13.87
C GLU A 156 -18.11 19.33 14.40
N ALA A 157 -16.92 18.74 14.24
CA ALA A 157 -15.65 19.38 14.63
C ALA A 157 -15.37 20.68 13.86
N LEU A 158 -15.69 20.72 12.56
CA LEU A 158 -15.53 21.91 11.71
C LEU A 158 -16.59 23.00 11.97
N ALA A 159 -17.72 22.66 12.58
CA ALA A 159 -18.76 23.62 12.93
C ALA A 159 -18.40 24.45 14.17
N ASN A 160 -17.52 23.91 15.03
CA ASN A 160 -17.00 24.63 16.19
C ASN A 160 -16.07 25.77 15.74
N PRO A 161 -16.19 26.98 16.31
CA PRO A 161 -15.29 28.09 16.02
C PRO A 161 -13.82 27.67 16.20
N GLY A 162 -13.00 27.87 15.18
CA GLY A 162 -11.58 27.51 15.19
C GLY A 162 -11.26 26.04 14.94
N ALA A 163 -12.25 25.15 14.75
CA ALA A 163 -12.05 23.74 14.39
C ALA A 163 -11.03 22.94 15.25
N SER A 164 -10.84 23.35 16.51
CA SER A 164 -9.76 22.89 17.39
C SER A 164 -9.80 21.39 17.72
N THR A 165 -10.95 20.74 17.55
CA THR A 165 -11.14 19.30 17.80
C THR A 165 -10.98 18.42 16.56
N LEU A 166 -10.65 19.00 15.39
CA LEU A 166 -10.54 18.26 14.13
C LEU A 166 -9.51 17.12 14.20
N TYR A 167 -8.36 17.37 14.83
CA TYR A 167 -7.27 16.39 14.95
C TYR A 167 -7.72 15.12 15.70
N GLN A 168 -8.57 15.25 16.72
CA GLN A 168 -9.08 14.14 17.52
C GLN A 168 -9.93 13.18 16.68
N VAL A 169 -10.69 13.71 15.71
CA VAL A 169 -11.49 12.90 14.80
C VAL A 169 -10.57 12.00 13.96
N PHE A 170 -9.45 12.51 13.44
CA PHE A 170 -8.50 11.71 12.67
C PHE A 170 -7.83 10.61 13.52
N ILE A 171 -7.41 10.96 14.74
CA ILE A 171 -6.78 10.00 15.67
C ILE A 171 -7.77 8.89 16.03
N LYS A 172 -9.01 9.25 16.41
CA LYS A 172 -10.08 8.30 16.75
C LYS A 172 -10.41 7.32 15.61
N TYR A 173 -10.33 7.78 14.36
CA TYR A 173 -10.66 6.96 13.19
C TYR A 173 -9.47 6.18 12.62
N LYS A 174 -8.24 6.38 13.11
CA LYS A 174 -7.03 5.65 12.67
C LYS A 174 -7.24 4.15 12.67
N GLU A 175 -7.60 3.56 13.81
CA GLU A 175 -7.82 2.11 13.94
C GLU A 175 -9.04 1.64 13.14
N ARG A 176 -10.10 2.44 13.11
CA ARG A 176 -11.31 2.14 12.32
C ARG A 176 -11.04 2.10 10.82
N PHE A 177 -10.00 2.79 10.35
CA PHE A 177 -9.56 2.74 8.96
C PHE A 177 -8.66 1.54 8.65
N LEU A 178 -8.29 0.68 9.60
CA LEU A 178 -7.51 -0.52 9.29
C LEU A 178 -8.24 -1.53 8.39
N ILE A 179 -9.57 -1.41 8.28
CA ILE A 179 -10.37 -2.14 7.29
C ILE A 179 -9.93 -1.87 5.83
N TYR A 180 -9.18 -0.79 5.59
CA TYR A 180 -8.52 -0.54 4.30
C TYR A 180 -7.45 -1.57 3.95
N GLY A 181 -6.82 -2.22 4.93
CA GLY A 181 -5.84 -3.28 4.66
C GLY A 181 -6.45 -4.46 3.89
N ARG A 182 -7.65 -4.91 4.28
CA ARG A 182 -8.43 -5.93 3.54
C ARG A 182 -8.79 -5.43 2.13
N TYR A 183 -9.25 -4.18 2.01
CA TYR A 183 -9.63 -3.64 0.72
C TYR A 183 -8.45 -3.56 -0.26
N CYS A 184 -7.33 -2.97 0.18
CA CYS A 184 -6.15 -2.75 -0.65
C CYS A 184 -5.42 -4.03 -1.04
N SER A 185 -5.46 -5.08 -0.21
CA SER A 185 -4.86 -6.39 -0.54
C SER A 185 -5.68 -7.20 -1.56
N GLN A 186 -6.97 -6.89 -1.73
CA GLN A 186 -7.91 -7.64 -2.57
C GLN A 186 -8.40 -6.87 -3.81
N VAL A 187 -8.28 -5.53 -3.86
CA VAL A 187 -8.82 -4.69 -4.96
C VAL A 187 -8.27 -5.06 -6.34
N GLU A 188 -7.01 -5.46 -6.45
CA GLU A 188 -6.42 -5.88 -7.73
C GLU A 188 -7.01 -7.21 -8.22
N SER A 189 -7.19 -8.19 -7.33
CA SER A 189 -7.85 -9.46 -7.65
C SER A 189 -9.34 -9.24 -7.97
N ALA A 190 -10.01 -8.35 -7.24
CA ALA A 190 -11.41 -7.99 -7.47
C ALA A 190 -11.59 -7.37 -8.86
N SER A 191 -10.71 -6.44 -9.26
CA SER A 191 -10.72 -5.85 -10.61
C SER A 191 -10.52 -6.90 -11.69
N LYS A 192 -9.56 -7.82 -11.52
CA LYS A 192 -9.33 -8.91 -12.49
C LYS A 192 -10.52 -9.87 -12.57
N HIS A 193 -11.16 -10.17 -11.45
CA HIS A 193 -12.36 -11.01 -11.41
C HIS A 193 -13.54 -10.33 -12.12
N LEU A 194 -13.76 -9.05 -11.84
CA LEU A 194 -14.76 -8.23 -12.54
C LEU A 194 -14.55 -8.25 -14.05
N ASP A 195 -13.32 -8.03 -14.51
CA ASP A 195 -12.99 -8.06 -15.95
C ASP A 195 -13.32 -9.45 -16.56
N ARG A 196 -12.93 -10.55 -15.90
CA ARG A 196 -13.23 -11.92 -16.36
C ARG A 196 -14.72 -12.20 -16.45
N VAL A 197 -15.48 -11.83 -15.42
CA VAL A 197 -16.93 -12.05 -15.39
C VAL A 197 -17.62 -11.22 -16.46
N ALA A 198 -17.23 -9.96 -16.64
CA ALA A 198 -17.80 -9.09 -17.67
C ALA A 198 -17.50 -9.62 -19.09
N THR A 199 -16.28 -10.08 -19.36
CA THR A 199 -15.93 -10.66 -20.68
C THR A 199 -16.65 -11.98 -20.94
N ALA A 200 -16.87 -12.82 -19.93
CA ALA A 200 -17.53 -14.11 -20.10
C ALA A 200 -19.06 -14.01 -20.24
N ARG A 201 -19.66 -12.89 -19.83
CA ARG A 201 -21.11 -12.73 -19.70
C ARG A 201 -21.59 -11.37 -20.20
N GLU A 202 -22.15 -11.37 -21.41
CA GLU A 202 -22.68 -10.16 -22.05
C GLU A 202 -23.80 -9.49 -21.22
N ASP A 203 -24.64 -10.27 -20.54
CA ASP A 203 -25.69 -9.75 -19.67
C ASP A 203 -25.14 -8.93 -18.50
N VAL A 204 -24.02 -9.36 -17.92
CA VAL A 204 -23.31 -8.63 -16.87
C VAL A 204 -22.63 -7.38 -17.44
N GLN A 205 -22.00 -7.48 -18.60
CA GLN A 205 -21.34 -6.35 -19.26
C GLN A 205 -22.34 -5.23 -19.57
N MET A 206 -23.45 -5.55 -20.21
CA MET A 206 -24.53 -4.58 -20.47
C MET A 206 -25.04 -3.96 -19.17
N LYS A 207 -25.17 -4.76 -18.11
CA LYS A 207 -25.65 -4.24 -16.83
C LYS A 207 -24.66 -3.27 -16.20
N LEU A 208 -23.36 -3.52 -16.32
CA LEU A 208 -22.30 -2.60 -15.84
C LEU A 208 -22.35 -1.25 -16.56
N GLU A 209 -22.56 -1.25 -17.87
CA GLU A 209 -22.71 -0.05 -18.68
C GLU A 209 -23.98 0.73 -18.30
N GLU A 210 -25.12 0.05 -18.12
CA GLU A 210 -26.36 0.66 -17.64
C GLU A 210 -26.17 1.30 -16.26
N CYS A 211 -25.51 0.59 -15.33
CA CYS A 211 -25.20 1.10 -14.00
C CYS A 211 -24.29 2.33 -14.08
N SER A 212 -23.25 2.30 -14.93
CA SER A 212 -22.35 3.43 -15.18
C SER A 212 -23.10 4.66 -15.72
N GLN A 213 -23.99 4.44 -16.68
CA GLN A 213 -24.80 5.50 -17.27
C GLN A 213 -25.75 6.14 -16.26
N ARG A 214 -26.45 5.33 -15.45
CA ARG A 214 -27.37 5.82 -14.41
C ARG A 214 -26.65 6.51 -13.26
N ALA A 215 -25.47 6.02 -12.92
CA ALA A 215 -24.66 6.55 -11.84
C ALA A 215 -24.06 7.91 -12.24
N ASN A 216 -23.27 7.95 -13.30
CA ASN A 216 -22.37 9.08 -13.57
C ASN A 216 -22.34 9.49 -15.05
N ASN A 217 -23.38 9.14 -15.81
CA ASN A 217 -23.48 9.41 -17.24
C ASN A 217 -22.32 8.78 -18.04
N GLY A 218 -21.85 7.61 -17.62
CA GLY A 218 -20.82 6.85 -18.35
C GLY A 218 -19.40 7.38 -18.19
N ARG A 219 -19.16 8.33 -17.27
CA ARG A 219 -17.84 8.92 -17.03
C ARG A 219 -16.87 8.00 -16.29
N PHE A 220 -17.38 7.13 -15.42
CA PHE A 220 -16.57 6.23 -14.61
C PHE A 220 -17.18 4.85 -14.57
N THR A 221 -16.39 3.84 -14.93
CA THR A 221 -16.77 2.43 -14.83
C THR A 221 -16.72 1.95 -13.38
N LEU A 222 -17.33 0.80 -13.10
CA LEU A 222 -17.20 0.16 -11.78
C LEU A 222 -15.72 -0.07 -11.41
N ARG A 223 -14.90 -0.48 -12.39
CA ARG A 223 -13.46 -0.68 -12.21
C ARG A 223 -12.76 0.59 -11.74
N ASP A 224 -13.06 1.74 -12.34
CA ASP A 224 -12.47 3.03 -11.92
C ASP A 224 -12.88 3.38 -10.49
N LEU A 225 -14.15 3.13 -10.15
CA LEU A 225 -14.71 3.45 -8.83
C LEU A 225 -14.14 2.57 -7.72
N LEU A 226 -13.80 1.31 -8.00
CA LEU A 226 -13.14 0.41 -7.04
C LEU A 226 -11.72 0.85 -6.67
N MET A 227 -11.06 1.68 -7.48
CA MET A 227 -9.73 2.19 -7.13
C MET A 227 -9.77 3.41 -6.19
N VAL A 228 -10.91 4.08 -6.09
CA VAL A 228 -11.06 5.33 -5.34
C VAL A 228 -10.78 5.17 -3.84
N PRO A 229 -11.23 4.11 -3.13
CA PRO A 229 -10.95 3.97 -1.70
C PRO A 229 -9.45 3.83 -1.39
N MET A 230 -8.69 3.10 -2.21
CA MET A 230 -7.23 3.00 -2.05
C MET A 230 -6.56 4.35 -2.25
N GLN A 231 -6.95 5.11 -3.26
CA GLN A 231 -6.41 6.45 -3.49
C GLN A 231 -6.74 7.38 -2.33
N ARG A 232 -7.93 7.22 -1.74
CA ARG A 232 -8.46 8.06 -0.69
C ARG A 232 -7.60 8.06 0.57
N VAL A 233 -7.30 6.87 1.08
CA VAL A 233 -6.60 6.72 2.37
C VAL A 233 -5.20 7.34 2.31
N LEU A 234 -4.56 7.31 1.13
CA LEU A 234 -3.25 7.92 0.85
C LEU A 234 -3.29 9.45 0.67
N LYS A 235 -4.45 10.10 0.79
CA LYS A 235 -4.55 11.57 0.71
C LYS A 235 -4.70 12.25 2.06
N TYR A 236 -5.06 11.53 3.12
CA TYR A 236 -5.29 12.15 4.43
C TYR A 236 -4.04 12.83 4.98
N HIS A 237 -2.89 12.16 4.92
CA HIS A 237 -1.63 12.76 5.38
C HIS A 237 -1.21 13.97 4.52
N LEU A 238 -1.45 13.97 3.21
CA LEU A 238 -1.10 15.10 2.34
C LEU A 238 -1.97 16.34 2.67
N LEU A 239 -3.27 16.11 2.91
CA LEU A 239 -4.20 17.18 3.26
C LEU A 239 -3.86 17.78 4.64
N LEU A 240 -3.55 16.93 5.62
CA LEU A 240 -3.13 17.37 6.96
C LEU A 240 -1.77 18.07 6.94
N GLN A 241 -0.83 17.60 6.12
CA GLN A 241 0.49 18.23 5.96
C GLN A 241 0.36 19.67 5.48
N GLU A 242 -0.49 19.90 4.47
CA GLU A 242 -0.70 21.24 3.95
C GLU A 242 -1.51 22.10 4.94
N LEU A 243 -2.47 21.52 5.68
CA LEU A 243 -3.17 22.23 6.75
C LEU A 243 -2.21 22.70 7.85
N VAL A 244 -1.34 21.81 8.35
CA VAL A 244 -0.31 22.12 9.37
C VAL A 244 0.63 23.25 8.91
N LYS A 245 0.96 23.32 7.62
CA LYS A 245 1.83 24.37 7.06
C LYS A 245 1.20 25.76 7.19
N HIS A 246 -0.12 25.86 7.06
CA HIS A 246 -0.86 27.12 7.09
C HIS A 246 -1.44 27.46 8.48
N THR A 247 -1.42 26.54 9.44
CA THR A 247 -1.77 26.80 10.84
C THR A 247 -0.66 27.62 11.53
N GLN A 248 -1.03 28.79 12.04
CA GLN A 248 -0.12 29.71 12.74
C GLN A 248 -0.08 29.46 14.25
N ASP A 249 -1.22 29.07 14.85
CA ASP A 249 -1.30 28.76 16.27
C ASP A 249 -0.43 27.54 16.61
N ALA A 250 0.48 27.69 17.57
CA ALA A 250 1.46 26.66 17.89
C ALA A 250 0.80 25.39 18.46
N MET A 251 -0.20 25.55 19.34
CA MET A 251 -0.88 24.42 19.98
C MET A 251 -1.73 23.64 18.97
N GLU A 252 -2.49 24.34 18.12
CA GLU A 252 -3.28 23.73 17.05
C GLU A 252 -2.37 23.03 16.03
N LYS A 253 -1.23 23.63 15.70
CA LYS A 253 -0.23 23.03 14.80
C LYS A 253 0.33 21.73 15.36
N ASP A 254 0.66 21.68 16.65
CA ASP A 254 1.16 20.46 17.31
C ASP A 254 0.08 19.38 17.39
N ASN A 255 -1.16 19.76 17.71
CA ASN A 255 -2.29 18.83 17.68
C ASN A 255 -2.53 18.24 16.28
N LEU A 256 -2.47 19.06 15.23
CA LEU A 256 -2.60 18.60 13.85
C LEU A 256 -1.41 17.75 13.38
N ARG A 257 -0.21 17.97 13.91
CA ARG A 257 0.95 17.08 13.66
C ARG A 257 0.70 15.67 14.19
N LEU A 258 0.09 15.52 15.37
CA LEU A 258 -0.30 14.20 15.88
C LEU A 258 -1.27 13.48 14.94
N ALA A 259 -2.27 14.19 14.40
CA ALA A 259 -3.18 13.62 13.40
C ALA A 259 -2.48 13.30 12.08
N LEU A 260 -1.53 14.15 11.64
CA LEU A 260 -0.71 13.90 10.44
C LEU A 260 0.08 12.61 10.60
N ASP A 261 0.77 12.42 11.72
CA ASP A 261 1.57 11.23 11.98
C ASP A 261 0.69 9.98 12.09
N ALA A 262 -0.49 10.08 12.72
CA ALA A 262 -1.49 9.01 12.72
C ALA A 262 -1.92 8.57 11.31
N MET A 263 -2.11 9.52 10.38
CA MET A 263 -2.49 9.22 8.99
C MET A 263 -1.32 8.76 8.12
N ARG A 264 -0.08 9.15 8.45
CA ARG A 264 1.13 8.57 7.84
C ARG A 264 1.31 7.11 8.26
N ASP A 265 1.15 6.83 9.55
CA ASP A 265 1.20 5.47 10.11
C ASP A 265 0.12 4.58 9.46
N LEU A 266 -1.11 5.07 9.31
CA LEU A 266 -2.16 4.36 8.59
C LEU A 266 -1.77 4.01 7.14
N ALA A 267 -1.17 4.96 6.41
CA ALA A 267 -0.73 4.72 5.04
C ALA A 267 0.37 3.64 4.97
N GLN A 268 1.28 3.64 5.93
CA GLN A 268 2.31 2.60 6.05
C GLN A 268 1.68 1.24 6.40
N CYS A 269 0.79 1.17 7.39
CA CYS A 269 0.08 -0.05 7.77
C CYS A 269 -0.67 -0.69 6.60
N VAL A 270 -1.37 0.11 5.78
CA VAL A 270 -2.08 -0.41 4.60
C VAL A 270 -1.10 -1.02 3.57
N ASN A 271 0.08 -0.42 3.39
CA ASN A 271 1.11 -0.96 2.51
C ASN A 271 1.69 -2.27 3.04
N GLU A 272 1.94 -2.36 4.34
CA GLU A 272 2.44 -3.58 4.97
C GLU A 272 1.42 -4.72 4.87
N VAL A 273 0.13 -4.47 5.18
CA VAL A 273 -0.92 -5.49 5.00
C VAL A 273 -0.98 -6.03 3.57
N LYS A 274 -0.76 -5.16 2.57
CA LYS A 274 -0.66 -5.60 1.16
C LYS A 274 0.57 -6.49 0.96
N ARG A 275 1.73 -6.08 1.45
CA ARG A 275 2.99 -6.85 1.35
C ARG A 275 2.85 -8.21 2.02
N ASP A 276 2.27 -8.28 3.22
CA ASP A 276 2.11 -9.54 3.95
C ASP A 276 1.13 -10.48 3.27
N ASN A 277 0.07 -9.96 2.63
CA ASN A 277 -0.79 -10.78 1.79
C ASN A 277 -0.06 -11.37 0.57
N GLU A 278 0.85 -10.60 -0.05
CA GLU A 278 1.70 -11.11 -1.13
C GLU A 278 2.66 -12.19 -0.62
N THR A 279 3.26 -11.97 0.55
CA THR A 279 4.11 -12.96 1.21
C THR A 279 3.36 -14.25 1.56
N LEU A 280 2.13 -14.16 2.11
CA LEU A 280 1.30 -15.34 2.40
C LEU A 280 0.95 -16.13 1.15
N ARG A 281 0.69 -15.45 0.02
CA ARG A 281 0.48 -16.13 -1.28
C ARG A 281 1.74 -16.85 -1.74
N GLN A 282 2.91 -16.22 -1.59
CA GLN A 282 4.20 -16.86 -1.90
C GLN A 282 4.44 -18.10 -1.02
N ILE A 283 4.21 -17.99 0.29
CA ILE A 283 4.32 -19.10 1.25
C ILE A 283 3.37 -20.25 0.85
N THR A 284 2.14 -19.94 0.46
CA THR A 284 1.16 -20.95 0.01
C THR A 284 1.65 -21.67 -1.24
N ASN A 285 2.20 -20.93 -2.21
CA ASN A 285 2.76 -21.53 -3.43
C ASN A 285 3.98 -22.42 -3.14
N PHE A 286 4.83 -22.04 -2.18
CA PHE A 286 5.93 -22.90 -1.72
C PHE A 286 5.39 -24.16 -1.05
N GLN A 287 4.41 -24.03 -0.16
CA GLN A 287 3.82 -25.15 0.55
C GLN A 287 3.15 -26.15 -0.40
N LEU A 288 2.55 -25.69 -1.51
CA LEU A 288 1.96 -26.56 -2.53
C LEU A 288 3.00 -27.28 -3.42
N SER A 289 4.20 -26.70 -3.57
CA SER A 289 5.26 -27.28 -4.41
C SER A 289 6.25 -28.16 -3.63
N ILE A 290 6.26 -28.09 -2.30
CA ILE A 290 7.12 -28.89 -1.43
C ILE A 290 6.35 -30.11 -0.92
N GLU A 291 6.85 -31.30 -1.27
CA GLU A 291 6.35 -32.59 -0.78
C GLU A 291 7.04 -32.98 0.54
N ASN A 292 6.40 -33.84 1.33
CA ASN A 292 6.89 -34.33 2.63
C ASN A 292 7.10 -33.23 3.66
N LEU A 293 6.28 -32.18 3.61
CA LEU A 293 6.24 -31.12 4.60
C LEU A 293 5.03 -31.32 5.53
N ASP A 294 5.30 -31.60 6.80
CA ASP A 294 4.25 -31.91 7.79
C ASP A 294 3.62 -30.67 8.44
N GLN A 295 4.30 -29.52 8.36
CA GLN A 295 3.90 -28.29 9.07
C GLN A 295 3.72 -27.11 8.11
N SER A 296 2.84 -26.17 8.46
CA SER A 296 2.65 -24.97 7.62
C SER A 296 3.89 -24.07 7.61
N LEU A 297 4.27 -23.63 6.42
CA LEU A 297 5.40 -22.70 6.24
C LEU A 297 5.18 -21.34 6.89
N ALA A 298 3.93 -20.94 7.11
CA ALA A 298 3.59 -19.64 7.70
C ALA A 298 4.16 -19.47 9.13
N HIS A 299 4.39 -20.57 9.86
CA HIS A 299 4.98 -20.51 11.20
C HIS A 299 6.47 -20.12 11.21
N TYR A 300 7.14 -20.23 10.07
CA TYR A 300 8.58 -19.99 9.95
C TYR A 300 8.95 -18.58 9.48
N GLY A 301 7.96 -17.68 9.43
CA GLY A 301 8.15 -16.27 9.06
C GLY A 301 8.20 -16.02 7.55
N ARG A 302 8.81 -14.92 7.15
CA ARG A 302 8.87 -14.47 5.75
C ARG A 302 9.95 -15.26 4.99
N PRO A 303 9.70 -15.65 3.72
CA PRO A 303 10.75 -16.16 2.85
C PRO A 303 11.82 -15.11 2.58
N LYS A 304 13.09 -15.52 2.58
CA LYS A 304 14.26 -14.67 2.33
C LYS A 304 14.86 -14.89 0.95
N ILE A 305 15.13 -16.14 0.62
CA ILE A 305 15.74 -16.55 -0.65
C ILE A 305 15.51 -18.04 -0.87
N ASP A 306 15.35 -18.42 -2.13
CA ASP A 306 15.28 -19.80 -2.57
C ASP A 306 16.18 -20.01 -3.79
N GLY A 307 16.69 -21.24 -3.96
CA GLY A 307 17.55 -21.56 -5.10
C GLY A 307 18.42 -22.79 -4.95
N GLU A 308 19.18 -23.07 -6.01
CA GLU A 308 20.10 -24.20 -6.09
C GLU A 308 21.39 -23.94 -5.32
N LEU A 309 21.80 -24.91 -4.51
CA LEU A 309 23.07 -24.93 -3.80
C LEU A 309 23.66 -26.34 -3.74
N LYS A 310 24.95 -26.45 -3.42
CA LYS A 310 25.57 -27.72 -3.07
C LYS A 310 25.79 -27.76 -1.56
N ILE A 311 25.49 -28.89 -0.92
CA ILE A 311 25.62 -29.04 0.52
C ILE A 311 26.43 -30.27 0.91
N THR A 312 27.24 -30.12 1.95
CA THR A 312 27.93 -31.20 2.65
C THR A 312 27.48 -31.17 4.11
N SER A 313 27.33 -32.34 4.75
CA SER A 313 27.06 -32.44 6.18
C SER A 313 28.16 -33.23 6.88
N VAL A 314 28.22 -33.17 8.20
CA VAL A 314 29.18 -33.95 9.02
C VAL A 314 29.09 -35.45 8.69
N GLU A 315 27.88 -35.97 8.46
CA GLU A 315 27.63 -37.37 8.11
C GLU A 315 27.99 -37.72 6.65
N ARG A 316 27.92 -36.74 5.74
CA ARG A 316 28.12 -36.95 4.30
C ARG A 316 29.10 -35.94 3.74
N ARG A 317 30.36 -36.37 3.61
CA ARG A 317 31.48 -35.56 3.11
C ARG A 317 31.45 -35.22 1.61
N SER A 318 30.53 -35.81 0.83
CA SER A 318 30.38 -35.51 -0.60
C SER A 318 29.42 -34.34 -0.84
N LYS A 319 29.79 -33.40 -1.71
CA LYS A 319 28.91 -32.30 -2.13
C LYS A 319 27.66 -32.82 -2.84
N MET A 320 26.49 -32.53 -2.30
CA MET A 320 25.20 -32.95 -2.85
C MET A 320 24.46 -31.76 -3.48
N ASP A 321 23.96 -31.93 -4.71
CA ASP A 321 23.07 -30.94 -5.35
C ASP A 321 21.70 -30.91 -4.65
N ARG A 322 21.30 -29.73 -4.20
CA ARG A 322 20.04 -29.48 -3.50
C ARG A 322 19.42 -28.16 -3.94
N TYR A 323 18.14 -28.03 -3.64
CA TYR A 323 17.41 -26.78 -3.74
C TYR A 323 17.00 -26.39 -2.33
N ALA A 324 17.25 -25.15 -1.92
CA ALA A 324 16.95 -24.71 -0.57
C ALA A 324 15.95 -23.56 -0.56
N PHE A 325 15.13 -23.51 0.48
CA PHE A 325 14.25 -22.40 0.80
C PHE A 325 14.63 -21.85 2.17
N LEU A 326 15.08 -20.61 2.23
CA LEU A 326 15.39 -19.91 3.47
C LEU A 326 14.21 -19.02 3.88
N LEU A 327 13.73 -19.21 5.09
CA LEU A 327 12.75 -18.35 5.78
C LEU A 327 13.40 -17.75 7.04
N ASP A 328 12.72 -16.81 7.70
CA ASP A 328 13.20 -16.20 8.95
C ASP A 328 13.66 -17.23 10.00
N LYS A 329 12.87 -18.30 10.22
CA LYS A 329 13.09 -19.27 11.31
C LYS A 329 13.64 -20.62 10.86
N ALA A 330 13.70 -20.89 9.56
CA ALA A 330 14.01 -22.23 9.05
C ALA A 330 14.71 -22.20 7.69
N LEU A 331 15.56 -23.20 7.45
CA LEU A 331 16.11 -23.55 6.16
C LEU A 331 15.59 -24.94 5.76
N LEU A 332 14.86 -25.01 4.65
CA LEU A 332 14.39 -26.27 4.07
C LEU A 332 15.34 -26.72 2.98
N ILE A 333 15.86 -27.94 3.09
CA ILE A 333 16.77 -28.53 2.11
C ILE A 333 16.00 -29.59 1.34
N CYS A 334 15.79 -29.34 0.05
CA CYS A 334 14.96 -30.16 -0.82
C CYS A 334 15.77 -30.76 -1.97
N LYS A 335 15.27 -31.88 -2.51
CA LYS A 335 15.69 -32.42 -3.80
C LYS A 335 14.63 -32.09 -4.84
N ARG A 336 14.99 -31.28 -5.84
CA ARG A 336 14.09 -30.92 -6.95
C ARG A 336 13.73 -32.15 -7.80
N ARG A 337 12.45 -32.32 -8.14
CA ARG A 337 11.88 -33.36 -9.01
C ARG A 337 10.96 -32.70 -10.05
N GLY A 338 11.55 -32.15 -11.11
CA GLY A 338 10.80 -31.34 -12.08
C GLY A 338 10.36 -30.02 -11.46
N ASP A 339 9.05 -29.86 -11.28
CA ASP A 339 8.42 -28.66 -10.69
C ASP A 339 8.06 -28.82 -9.20
N THR A 340 8.23 -30.02 -8.63
CA THR A 340 8.05 -30.26 -7.19
C THR A 340 9.38 -30.41 -6.46
N TYR A 341 9.35 -30.21 -5.14
CA TYR A 341 10.51 -30.21 -4.26
C TYR A 341 10.29 -31.22 -3.13
N ASP A 342 11.08 -32.27 -3.11
CA ASP A 342 10.98 -33.33 -2.10
C ASP A 342 11.85 -32.95 -0.89
N LEU A 343 11.23 -32.65 0.27
CA LEU A 343 11.95 -32.27 1.48
C LEU A 343 12.90 -33.40 1.92
N LYS A 344 14.16 -33.04 2.20
CA LYS A 344 15.20 -34.00 2.63
C LYS A 344 15.73 -33.71 4.01
N ASP A 345 15.79 -32.44 4.36
CA ASP A 345 16.24 -32.02 5.67
C ASP A 345 15.58 -30.69 6.05
N PHE A 346 15.35 -30.50 7.34
CA PHE A 346 14.71 -29.32 7.90
C PHE A 346 15.57 -28.77 9.02
N VAL A 347 16.12 -27.57 8.81
CA VAL A 347 17.05 -26.95 9.75
C VAL A 347 16.34 -25.80 10.46
N ASN A 348 16.20 -25.91 11.78
CA ASN A 348 15.65 -24.85 12.62
C ASN A 348 16.75 -23.83 12.93
N LEU A 349 16.61 -22.58 12.48
CA LEU A 349 17.67 -21.58 12.59
C LEU A 349 17.90 -21.05 14.01
N HIS A 350 17.02 -21.35 14.98
CA HIS A 350 17.21 -20.90 16.36
C HIS A 350 18.48 -21.46 16.99
N SER A 351 18.90 -22.68 16.62
CA SER A 351 20.06 -23.34 17.20
C SER A 351 21.30 -23.31 16.31
N PHE A 352 21.30 -22.50 15.23
CA PHE A 352 22.39 -22.47 14.26
C PHE A 352 22.95 -21.06 14.06
N GLN A 353 24.27 -21.02 13.85
CA GLN A 353 25.01 -19.81 13.54
C GLN A 353 25.71 -19.91 12.19
N VAL A 354 25.84 -18.77 11.53
CA VAL A 354 26.55 -18.65 10.25
C VAL A 354 27.99 -18.29 10.52
N ARG A 355 28.92 -19.03 9.91
CA ARG A 355 30.34 -18.74 9.95
C ARG A 355 30.89 -18.65 8.54
N ASP A 356 31.44 -17.50 8.20
CA ASP A 356 32.13 -17.36 6.92
C ASP A 356 33.47 -18.11 6.94
N ASP A 357 33.77 -18.79 5.84
CA ASP A 357 35.11 -19.31 5.55
C ASP A 357 35.65 -18.66 4.28
N SER A 358 36.70 -17.87 4.46
CA SER A 358 37.42 -17.19 3.38
C SER A 358 38.44 -18.10 2.68
N SER A 359 38.64 -19.35 3.12
CA SER A 359 39.64 -20.26 2.57
C SER A 359 39.43 -20.54 1.07
N GLY A 360 38.17 -20.63 0.63
CA GLY A 360 37.75 -20.89 -0.75
C GLY A 360 37.72 -19.68 -1.68
N GLU A 361 37.92 -18.45 -1.20
CA GLU A 361 37.84 -17.23 -2.04
C GLU A 361 39.01 -17.10 -3.04
N ARG A 362 40.11 -17.84 -2.84
CA ARG A 362 41.30 -17.77 -3.70
C ARG A 362 41.13 -18.44 -5.06
N ASP A 363 40.12 -19.30 -5.20
CA ASP A 363 39.90 -20.10 -6.41
C ASP A 363 38.58 -19.68 -7.06
N ASN A 364 38.63 -18.91 -8.16
CA ASN A 364 37.47 -18.41 -8.94
C ASN A 364 36.71 -19.54 -9.69
N LYS A 365 36.79 -20.77 -9.20
CA LYS A 365 36.12 -21.94 -9.76
C LYS A 365 34.68 -21.98 -9.28
N LYS A 366 33.79 -22.51 -10.12
CA LYS A 366 32.39 -22.72 -9.74
C LYS A 366 32.29 -23.70 -8.57
N TRP A 367 31.38 -23.44 -7.63
CA TRP A 367 31.09 -24.32 -6.49
C TRP A 367 32.22 -24.46 -5.44
N THR A 368 33.11 -23.46 -5.35
CA THR A 368 34.15 -23.35 -4.29
C THR A 368 33.79 -22.32 -3.22
N HIS A 369 32.91 -21.37 -3.53
CA HIS A 369 32.48 -20.33 -2.60
C HIS A 369 31.54 -20.92 -1.55
N MET A 370 31.90 -20.86 -0.27
CA MET A 370 31.12 -21.49 0.80
C MET A 370 31.08 -20.69 2.10
N PHE A 371 30.11 -21.01 2.95
CA PHE A 371 30.08 -20.68 4.37
C PHE A 371 29.47 -21.84 5.17
N LEU A 372 29.71 -21.87 6.48
CA LEU A 372 29.22 -22.92 7.36
C LEU A 372 27.95 -22.47 8.11
N LEU A 373 27.05 -23.42 8.32
CA LEU A 373 25.93 -23.32 9.24
C LEU A 373 26.17 -24.35 10.36
N ILE A 374 26.49 -23.87 11.55
CA ILE A 374 26.98 -24.69 12.67
C ILE A 374 25.96 -24.63 13.80
N GLU A 375 25.59 -25.79 14.33
CA GLU A 375 24.71 -25.85 15.50
C GLU A 375 25.45 -25.41 16.77
N ASP A 376 24.80 -24.67 17.66
CA ASP A 376 25.39 -24.16 18.90
C ASP A 376 25.95 -25.27 19.81
N GLN A 377 25.33 -26.45 19.79
CA GLN A 377 25.75 -27.62 20.56
C GLN A 377 26.81 -28.46 19.83
N GLY A 378 27.13 -28.11 18.57
CA GLY A 378 28.17 -28.75 17.76
C GLY A 378 27.84 -30.16 17.25
N ALA A 379 26.59 -30.64 17.39
CA ALA A 379 26.20 -31.97 16.96
C ALA A 379 25.98 -32.04 15.44
N GLN A 380 25.42 -30.98 14.84
CA GLN A 380 25.21 -30.87 13.40
C GLN A 380 25.92 -29.66 12.79
N GLY A 381 26.28 -29.80 11.50
CA GLY A 381 26.93 -28.75 10.75
C GLY A 381 26.78 -28.98 9.24
N TYR A 382 26.59 -27.89 8.52
CA TYR A 382 26.43 -27.87 7.08
C TYR A 382 27.46 -26.94 6.44
N GLU A 383 28.04 -27.39 5.34
CA GLU A 383 28.83 -26.54 4.44
C GLU A 383 27.97 -26.24 3.21
N LEU A 384 27.64 -24.96 3.00
CA LEU A 384 26.83 -24.50 1.88
C LEU A 384 27.73 -23.93 0.80
N PHE A 385 27.72 -24.53 -0.39
CA PHE A 385 28.53 -24.16 -1.55
C PHE A 385 27.69 -23.52 -2.65
N PHE A 386 28.22 -22.44 -3.21
CA PHE A 386 27.53 -21.62 -4.21
C PHE A 386 28.34 -21.52 -5.50
N LYS A 387 27.63 -21.36 -6.61
CA LYS A 387 28.22 -21.33 -7.96
C LYS A 387 29.12 -20.12 -8.19
N THR A 388 28.79 -18.96 -7.61
CA THR A 388 29.56 -17.71 -7.73
C THR A 388 29.68 -17.01 -6.37
N ARG A 389 30.66 -16.11 -6.27
CA ARG A 389 30.89 -15.30 -5.05
C ARG A 389 29.68 -14.41 -4.72
N GLU A 390 29.02 -13.88 -5.74
CA GLU A 390 27.84 -13.02 -5.59
C GLU A 390 26.67 -13.79 -5.00
N LEU A 391 26.48 -15.06 -5.40
CA LEU A 391 25.46 -15.93 -4.81
C LEU A 391 25.79 -16.25 -3.35
N LYS A 392 27.04 -16.59 -3.02
CA LYS A 392 27.48 -16.79 -1.63
C LYS A 392 27.13 -15.56 -0.78
N LYS A 393 27.54 -14.37 -1.24
CA LYS A 393 27.29 -13.10 -0.55
C LYS A 393 25.79 -12.86 -0.34
N LYS A 394 24.98 -13.01 -1.39
CA LYS A 394 23.53 -12.81 -1.32
C LYS A 394 22.88 -13.77 -0.31
N TRP A 395 23.23 -15.04 -0.32
CA TRP A 395 22.69 -16.02 0.63
C TRP A 395 23.11 -15.70 2.06
N MET A 396 24.39 -15.37 2.28
CA MET A 396 24.92 -15.02 3.60
C MET A 396 24.20 -13.81 4.21
N GLU A 397 24.04 -12.73 3.43
CA GLU A 397 23.26 -11.54 3.86
C GLU A 397 21.83 -11.92 4.27
N GLN A 398 21.19 -12.85 3.53
CA GLN A 398 19.84 -13.30 3.88
C GLN A 398 19.79 -14.17 5.15
N PHE A 399 20.81 -14.99 5.41
CA PHE A 399 20.91 -15.73 6.67
C PHE A 399 21.16 -14.78 7.85
N GLU A 400 22.03 -13.79 7.71
CA GLU A 400 22.28 -12.76 8.72
C GLU A 400 20.99 -11.99 9.05
N MET A 401 20.21 -11.62 8.03
CA MET A 401 18.89 -11.01 8.21
C MET A 401 17.87 -11.93 8.89
N ALA A 402 17.88 -13.23 8.59
CA ALA A 402 17.00 -14.21 9.23
C ALA A 402 17.35 -14.37 10.72
N ILE A 403 18.63 -14.58 11.04
CA ILE A 403 19.11 -14.72 12.41
C ILE A 403 18.90 -13.43 13.21
N SER A 404 19.14 -12.27 12.61
CA SER A 404 18.86 -10.97 13.25
C SER A 404 17.37 -10.77 13.55
N ASN A 405 16.47 -11.35 12.76
CA ASN A 405 15.04 -11.33 13.06
C ASN A 405 14.66 -12.28 14.22
N ILE A 406 15.34 -13.42 14.35
CA ILE A 406 15.16 -14.34 15.49
C ILE A 406 15.70 -13.69 16.78
N TYR A 407 16.89 -13.12 16.70
CA TYR A 407 17.63 -12.52 17.82
C TYR A 407 17.92 -11.04 17.53
N PRO A 408 16.90 -10.16 17.61
CA PRO A 408 17.10 -8.74 17.36
C PRO A 408 17.91 -8.07 18.47
N GLU A 409 18.46 -6.91 18.16
CA GLU A 409 19.06 -6.05 19.17
C GLU A 409 18.05 -5.75 20.30
N ASN A 410 18.51 -5.85 21.54
CA ASN A 410 17.70 -5.67 22.76
C ASN A 410 16.61 -6.73 23.01
N ALA A 411 16.66 -7.90 22.36
CA ALA A 411 15.68 -8.98 22.59
C ALA A 411 15.55 -9.38 24.06
N THR A 412 16.64 -9.37 24.82
CA THR A 412 16.67 -9.74 26.24
C THR A 412 16.90 -8.55 27.18
N ALA A 413 16.77 -7.33 26.66
CA ALA A 413 17.00 -6.11 27.44
C ALA A 413 15.91 -5.93 28.53
N ASN A 414 16.29 -5.31 29.64
CA ASN A 414 15.38 -4.94 30.73
C ASN A 414 14.58 -6.11 31.33
N GLY A 415 15.05 -7.36 31.19
CA GLY A 415 14.38 -8.56 31.70
C GLY A 415 13.25 -9.08 30.81
N HIS A 416 13.12 -8.57 29.59
CA HIS A 416 12.22 -9.11 28.57
C HIS A 416 12.83 -10.32 27.85
N ASP A 417 12.00 -11.06 27.12
CA ASP A 417 12.39 -12.10 26.16
C ASP A 417 11.56 -11.92 24.88
N PHE A 418 11.98 -10.98 24.04
CA PHE A 418 11.26 -10.63 22.82
C PHE A 418 11.47 -11.70 21.75
N GLN A 419 10.36 -12.26 21.26
CA GLN A 419 10.36 -13.27 20.21
C GLN A 419 9.54 -12.83 18.99
N MET A 420 9.84 -13.39 17.82
CA MET A 420 9.06 -13.17 16.61
C MET A 420 7.63 -13.71 16.78
N PHE A 421 6.65 -12.80 16.76
CA PHE A 421 5.24 -13.10 16.94
C PHE A 421 4.38 -12.60 15.77
N SER A 422 3.25 -13.28 15.53
CA SER A 422 2.24 -12.90 14.54
C SER A 422 0.94 -12.57 15.27
N PHE A 423 0.61 -11.28 15.37
CA PHE A 423 -0.61 -10.81 16.02
C PHE A 423 -1.83 -11.05 15.12
N GLU A 424 -2.89 -11.65 15.68
CA GLU A 424 -4.18 -11.82 15.00
C GLU A 424 -5.09 -10.58 15.14
N GLU A 425 -4.89 -9.81 16.23
CA GLU A 425 -5.64 -8.59 16.53
C GLU A 425 -4.78 -7.34 16.35
N THR A 426 -5.44 -6.21 16.08
CA THR A 426 -4.78 -4.90 15.96
C THR A 426 -4.03 -4.59 17.25
N THR A 427 -2.71 -4.49 17.16
CA THR A 427 -1.83 -4.28 18.31
C THR A 427 -0.96 -3.04 18.10
N SER A 428 -0.74 -2.28 19.17
CA SER A 428 0.13 -1.10 19.17
C SER A 428 1.44 -1.40 19.90
N CYS A 429 2.54 -0.84 19.40
CA CYS A 429 3.84 -0.95 20.04
C CYS A 429 3.84 -0.25 21.40
N LYS A 430 4.27 -0.94 22.46
CA LYS A 430 4.35 -0.37 23.81
C LYS A 430 5.32 0.80 23.93
N ALA A 431 6.38 0.85 23.10
CA ALA A 431 7.39 1.89 23.15
C ALA A 431 6.97 3.17 22.39
N CYS A 432 6.55 3.04 21.13
CA CYS A 432 6.26 4.20 20.27
C CYS A 432 4.76 4.48 20.04
N GLN A 433 3.87 3.61 20.53
CA GLN A 433 2.40 3.72 20.39
C GLN A 433 1.90 3.73 18.94
N MET A 434 2.76 3.39 17.97
CA MET A 434 2.38 3.16 16.57
C MET A 434 1.83 1.75 16.39
N LEU A 435 1.04 1.56 15.33
CA LEU A 435 0.44 0.26 15.04
C LEU A 435 1.52 -0.72 14.58
N LEU A 436 1.46 -1.95 15.09
CA LEU A 436 2.23 -3.06 14.53
C LEU A 436 1.51 -3.54 13.27
N SER A 437 2.14 -3.36 12.11
CA SER A 437 1.61 -3.93 10.87
C SER A 437 1.54 -5.45 11.00
N PHE A 438 0.34 -5.99 10.75
CA PHE A 438 0.00 -7.40 10.88
C PHE A 438 1.00 -8.32 10.16
N SER A 439 1.32 -9.45 10.78
CA SER A 439 2.32 -10.45 10.33
C SER A 439 3.77 -9.96 10.41
N VAL A 440 4.48 -10.43 11.42
CA VAL A 440 5.92 -10.28 11.62
C VAL A 440 6.34 -8.83 11.89
N SER A 441 5.91 -8.35 13.05
CA SER A 441 6.59 -7.29 13.77
C SER A 441 6.97 -7.85 15.14
N LEU A 442 8.26 -7.94 15.41
CA LEU A 442 8.81 -8.08 16.75
C LEU A 442 8.16 -7.06 17.68
N LEU A 443 7.81 -7.47 18.90
CA LEU A 443 7.71 -6.68 20.15
C LEU A 443 6.54 -7.16 21.03
N LEU A 444 6.84 -7.90 22.11
CA LEU A 444 6.16 -7.82 23.40
C LEU A 444 7.07 -7.95 24.60
#